data_AF-A0A4R8RDP6-F1
#
_entry.id   AF-A0A4R8RDP6-F1
#
_cell.length_a   1.000
_cell.length_b   1.000
_cell.length_c   1.000
_cell.angle_alpha   90.00
_cell.angle_beta   90.00
_cell.angle_gamma   90.00
#
_symmetry.space_group_name_H-M   'P 1'
#
loop_
_entity.id
_entity.type
_entity.pdbx_description
1 polymer ?
#
loop_
_entity_poly.entity_id
_entity_poly.type
_entity_poly.pdbx_seq_one_letter_code
_entity_poly.pdbx_strand_id
1 'polypeptide(L)'
;MAMLLDTAWFYHSLHAVQAPYIITAFVLIVLGRFLGKTWVDGIPVINPRQKWELTESAARGRFLVNAREMLRKAMSDFPGRPFRVLCGFGQVIVLPAEKINEIRNDCRFWVL
;
A
#
# COMPACT_ATOMS: atom_id res chain seq x y z
N MET A 1 6.18 -7.74 54.42
CA MET A 1 6.58 -8.65 53.32
C MET A 1 5.44 -9.56 52.85
N ALA A 2 4.18 -9.09 52.86
CA ALA A 2 3.02 -9.81 52.30
C ALA A 2 2.47 -9.08 51.05
N MET A 3 2.52 -7.74 51.08
CA MET A 3 2.04 -6.87 49.99
C MET A 3 2.79 -7.04 48.65
N LEU A 4 4.04 -7.50 48.65
CA LEU A 4 4.83 -7.75 47.42
C LEU A 4 4.45 -9.05 46.70
N LEU A 5 3.98 -10.06 47.43
CA LEU A 5 3.52 -11.34 46.86
C LEU A 5 2.16 -11.20 46.18
N ASP A 6 1.25 -10.39 46.76
CA ASP A 6 -0.06 -10.11 46.17
C ASP A 6 0.06 -9.35 44.85
N THR A 7 0.92 -8.33 44.78
CA THR A 7 1.13 -7.58 43.53
C THR A 7 1.75 -8.45 42.43
N ALA A 8 2.63 -9.39 42.78
CA ALA A 8 3.27 -10.27 41.80
C ALA A 8 2.29 -11.29 41.21
N TRP A 9 1.41 -11.86 42.03
CA TRP A 9 0.37 -12.78 41.57
C TRP A 9 -0.71 -12.06 40.75
N PHE A 10 -1.14 -10.87 41.18
CA PHE A 10 -2.11 -10.05 40.44
C PHE A 10 -1.55 -9.59 39.09
N TYR A 11 -0.28 -9.18 39.05
CA TYR A 11 0.44 -8.83 37.83
C TYR A 11 0.53 -10.02 36.88
N HIS A 12 0.95 -11.20 37.36
CA HIS A 12 1.08 -12.39 36.52
C HIS A 12 -0.28 -12.92 36.02
N SER A 13 -1.34 -12.79 36.82
CA SER A 13 -2.72 -13.15 36.45
C SER A 13 -3.30 -12.21 35.40
N LEU A 14 -3.17 -10.88 35.59
CA LEU A 14 -3.60 -9.88 34.62
C LEU A 14 -2.86 -10.03 33.28
N HIS A 15 -1.54 -10.22 33.31
CA HIS A 15 -0.75 -10.42 32.09
C HIS A 15 -1.05 -11.74 31.39
N ALA A 16 -1.30 -12.83 32.13
CA ALA A 16 -1.63 -14.12 31.53
C ALA A 16 -2.98 -14.09 30.79
N VAL A 17 -3.97 -13.36 31.32
CA VAL A 17 -5.29 -13.23 30.69
C VAL A 17 -5.28 -12.22 29.54
N GLN A 18 -4.47 -11.15 29.62
CA GLN A 18 -4.42 -10.09 28.61
C GLN A 18 -3.47 -10.39 27.44
N ALA A 19 -2.42 -11.19 27.67
CA ALA A 19 -1.46 -11.59 26.64
C ALA A 19 -2.10 -12.15 25.35
N PRO A 20 -3.07 -13.09 25.38
CA PRO A 20 -3.67 -13.60 24.14
C PRO A 20 -4.38 -12.52 23.33
N TYR A 21 -5.06 -11.57 23.98
CA TYR A 21 -5.74 -10.47 23.29
C TYR A 21 -4.76 -9.50 22.62
N ILE A 22 -3.66 -9.16 23.29
CA ILE A 22 -2.61 -8.30 22.74
C ILE A 22 -1.96 -8.97 21.52
N ILE A 23 -1.65 -10.27 21.62
CA ILE A 23 -1.08 -11.06 20.53
C ILE A 23 -2.06 -11.12 19.35
N THR A 24 -3.35 -11.39 19.62
CA THR A 24 -4.37 -11.49 18.58
C THR A 24 -4.58 -10.14 17.89
N ALA A 25 -4.64 -9.03 18.63
CA ALA A 25 -4.73 -7.69 18.06
C ALA A 25 -3.50 -7.36 17.21
N PHE A 26 -2.29 -7.69 17.66
CA PHE A 26 -1.07 -7.50 16.88
C PHE A 26 -1.10 -8.30 15.58
N VAL A 27 -1.49 -9.58 15.64
CA VAL A 27 -1.64 -10.45 14.46
C VAL A 27 -2.68 -9.88 13.50
N LEU A 28 -3.85 -9.45 13.98
CA LEU A 28 -4.89 -8.86 13.13
C LEU A 28 -4.43 -7.55 12.46
N ILE A 29 -3.67 -6.71 13.16
CA ILE A 29 -3.11 -5.48 12.58
C ILE A 29 -2.08 -5.80 11.50
N VAL A 30 -1.19 -6.75 11.75
CA VAL A 30 -0.17 -7.18 10.78
C VAL A 30 -0.83 -7.83 9.56
N LEU A 31 -1.79 -8.73 9.79
CA LEU A 31 -2.53 -9.43 8.75
C LEU A 31 -3.39 -8.45 7.93
N GLY A 32 -4.08 -7.52 8.58
CA GLY A 32 -4.85 -6.47 7.92
C GLY A 32 -3.99 -5.57 7.04
N ARG A 33 -2.76 -5.25 7.46
CA ARG A 33 -1.81 -4.52 6.61
C ARG A 33 -1.26 -5.35 5.45
N PHE A 34 -1.14 -6.67 5.61
CA PHE A 34 -0.72 -7.56 4.54
C PHE A 34 -1.83 -7.78 3.50
N LEU A 35 -3.07 -7.97 3.95
CA LEU A 35 -4.26 -8.19 3.12
C LEU A 35 -4.79 -6.90 2.49
N GLY A 36 -4.57 -5.74 3.13
CA GLY A 36 -4.99 -4.43 2.65
C GLY A 36 -4.25 -3.91 1.41
N LYS A 37 -3.43 -4.73 0.74
CA LYS A 37 -2.97 -4.40 -0.61
C LYS A 37 -4.15 -4.55 -1.56
N THR A 38 -4.88 -3.45 -1.77
CA THR A 38 -5.84 -3.29 -2.85
C THR A 38 -5.08 -3.30 -4.17
N TRP A 39 -4.68 -4.48 -4.62
CA TRP A 39 -4.29 -4.66 -6.00
C TRP A 39 -5.54 -4.39 -6.82
N VAL A 40 -5.58 -3.27 -7.55
CA VAL A 40 -6.44 -3.19 -8.73
C VAL A 40 -5.96 -4.31 -9.65
N ASP A 41 -6.68 -5.42 -9.62
CA ASP A 41 -6.31 -6.66 -10.30
C ASP A 41 -6.10 -6.39 -11.79
N GLY A 42 -4.96 -6.81 -12.32
CA GLY A 42 -4.65 -6.76 -13.76
C GLY A 42 -3.89 -5.53 -14.28
N ILE A 43 -3.70 -4.45 -13.50
CA ILE A 43 -2.94 -3.28 -13.99
C ILE A 43 -1.44 -3.37 -13.57
N PRO A 44 -0.49 -3.41 -14.52
CA PRO A 44 0.94 -3.50 -14.19
C PRO A 44 1.43 -2.24 -13.46
N VAL A 45 2.31 -2.41 -12.47
CA VAL A 45 2.99 -1.29 -11.78
C VAL A 45 4.39 -1.15 -12.37
N ILE A 46 4.76 0.02 -12.86
CA ILE A 46 6.03 0.23 -13.58
C ILE A 46 7.24 0.40 -12.65
N ASN A 47 7.01 0.86 -11.41
CA ASN A 47 8.02 0.96 -10.37
C ASN A 47 7.63 0.15 -9.12
N PRO A 48 7.55 -1.19 -9.23
CA PRO A 48 7.24 -2.00 -8.07
C PRO A 48 8.28 -1.75 -6.97
N ARG A 49 7.82 -1.84 -5.73
CA ARG A 49 8.71 -1.86 -4.57
C ARG A 49 9.63 -3.07 -4.70
N GLN A 50 10.92 -2.87 -4.43
CA GLN A 50 11.85 -4.00 -4.42
C GLN A 50 11.50 -4.92 -3.24
N LYS A 51 11.83 -6.21 -3.34
CA LYS A 51 11.43 -7.23 -2.33
C LYS A 51 11.94 -6.92 -0.91
N TRP A 52 13.02 -6.15 -0.81
CA TRP A 52 13.65 -5.72 0.44
C TRP A 52 13.23 -4.30 0.89
N GLU A 53 12.35 -3.60 0.16
CA GLU A 53 11.93 -2.24 0.50
C GLU A 53 10.72 -2.22 1.45
N LEU A 54 11.00 -1.91 2.72
CA LEU A 54 9.99 -1.75 3.78
C LEU A 54 9.10 -0.51 3.59
N THR A 55 9.56 0.50 2.84
CA THR A 55 8.80 1.74 2.59
C THR A 55 8.71 2.06 1.10
N GLU A 56 7.66 2.78 0.70
CA GLU A 56 7.46 3.26 -0.68
C GLU A 56 8.33 4.46 -1.06
N SER A 57 8.99 5.09 -0.09
CA SER A 57 9.81 6.29 -0.27
C SER A 57 10.90 6.09 -1.32
N ALA A 58 11.57 4.93 -1.33
CA ALA A 58 12.61 4.61 -2.30
C ALA A 58 12.05 4.49 -3.73
N ALA A 59 10.90 3.82 -3.91
CA ALA A 59 10.23 3.73 -5.20
C ALA A 59 9.76 5.09 -5.72
N ARG A 60 9.26 5.95 -4.83
CA ARG A 60 8.88 7.34 -5.15
C ARG A 60 10.10 8.19 -5.51
N GLY A 61 11.21 8.03 -4.79
CA GLY A 61 12.48 8.70 -5.09
C GLY A 61 13.01 8.35 -6.48
N ARG A 62 12.98 7.08 -6.86
CA ARG A 62 13.34 6.65 -8.24
C ARG A 62 12.46 7.28 -9.30
N PHE A 63 11.16 7.42 -9.02
CA PHE A 63 10.24 8.11 -9.92
C PHE A 63 10.60 9.60 -10.02
N LEU A 64 10.87 10.31 -8.93
CA LEU A 64 11.21 11.73 -8.96
C LEU A 64 12.47 12.03 -9.78
N VAL A 65 13.48 11.15 -9.71
CA VAL A 65 14.73 11.32 -10.47
C VAL A 65 14.55 10.99 -11.95
N ASN A 66 13.80 9.93 -12.28
CA ASN A 66 13.75 9.36 -13.64
C ASN A 66 12.33 9.32 -14.26
N ALA A 67 11.41 10.18 -13.81
CA ALA A 67 9.99 10.15 -14.19
C ALA A 67 9.79 10.11 -15.71
N ARG A 68 10.44 11.03 -16.42
CA ARG A 68 10.27 11.19 -17.88
C ARG A 68 10.65 9.92 -18.64
N GLU A 69 11.83 9.36 -18.34
CA GLU A 69 12.32 8.17 -19.02
C GLU A 69 11.52 6.93 -18.62
N MET A 70 11.13 6.83 -17.36
CA MET A 70 10.30 5.73 -16.85
C MET A 70 8.91 5.71 -17.50
N LEU A 71 8.27 6.87 -17.64
CA LEU A 71 6.99 6.99 -18.35
C LEU A 71 7.14 6.73 -19.85
N ARG A 72 8.20 7.26 -20.49
CA ARG A 72 8.49 6.98 -21.91
C ARG A 72 8.65 5.49 -22.16
N LYS A 73 9.41 4.80 -21.31
CA LYS A 73 9.60 3.36 -21.38
C LYS A 73 8.29 2.61 -21.13
N ALA A 74 7.53 3.00 -20.11
CA ALA A 74 6.23 2.39 -19.82
C ALA A 74 5.22 2.53 -20.98
N MET A 75 5.17 3.68 -21.65
CA MET A 75 4.32 3.87 -22.83
C MET A 75 4.75 2.97 -24.01
N SER A 76 6.05 2.69 -24.14
CA SER A 76 6.57 1.74 -25.13
C SER A 76 6.29 0.28 -24.76
N ASP A 77 6.40 -0.06 -23.48
CA ASP A 77 6.23 -1.44 -22.98
C ASP A 77 4.75 -1.84 -22.89
N PHE A 78 3.84 -0.87 -22.70
CA PHE A 78 2.40 -1.08 -22.53
C PHE A 78 1.56 -0.23 -23.51
N PRO A 79 1.67 -0.45 -24.84
CA PRO A 79 0.93 0.34 -25.82
C PRO A 79 -0.59 0.14 -25.65
N GLY A 80 -1.32 1.24 -25.50
CA GLY A 80 -2.79 1.25 -25.36
C GLY A 80 -3.33 0.59 -24.08
N ARG A 81 -2.47 0.25 -23.11
CA ARG A 81 -2.87 -0.36 -21.84
C ARG A 81 -2.63 0.61 -20.67
N PRO A 82 -3.53 0.65 -19.68
CA PRO A 82 -3.29 1.43 -18.47
C PRO A 82 -2.15 0.81 -17.66
N PHE A 83 -1.41 1.66 -16.94
CA PHE A 83 -0.35 1.22 -16.03
C PHE A 83 -0.33 2.07 -14.76
N ARG A 84 0.31 1.55 -13.70
CA ARG A 84 0.39 2.19 -12.39
C ARG A 84 1.77 2.72 -12.09
N VAL A 85 1.82 3.84 -11.39
CA VAL A 85 3.03 4.54 -10.96
C VAL A 85 2.94 4.86 -9.47
N LEU A 86 4.00 4.57 -8.72
CA LEU A 86 4.22 5.13 -7.39
C LEU A 86 4.98 6.44 -7.53
N CYS A 87 4.28 7.56 -7.42
CA CYS A 87 4.83 8.91 -7.50
C CYS A 87 4.82 9.61 -6.14
N GLY A 88 5.31 10.86 -6.07
CA GLY A 88 5.33 11.65 -4.84
C GLY A 88 3.96 11.79 -4.17
N PHE A 89 2.88 11.78 -4.97
CA PHE A 89 1.48 11.87 -4.50
C PHE A 89 0.86 10.52 -4.13
N GLY A 90 1.62 9.42 -4.22
CA GLY A 90 1.12 8.06 -3.97
C GLY A 90 0.98 7.24 -5.26
N GLN A 91 0.09 6.24 -5.23
CA GLN A 91 -0.14 5.37 -6.38
C GLN A 91 -1.15 6.02 -7.34
N VAL A 92 -0.73 6.21 -8.60
CA VAL A 92 -1.55 6.81 -9.65
C VAL A 92 -1.68 5.81 -10.80
N ILE A 93 -2.88 5.73 -11.40
CA ILE A 93 -3.12 4.99 -12.63
C ILE A 93 -2.97 5.97 -13.79
N VAL A 94 -2.07 5.67 -14.72
CA VAL A 94 -1.92 6.40 -15.97
C VAL A 94 -2.78 5.71 -17.02
N LEU A 95 -3.72 6.46 -17.59
CA LEU A 95 -4.62 5.97 -18.63
C LEU A 95 -4.05 6.30 -20.01
N PRO A 96 -4.23 5.41 -21.00
CA PRO A 96 -3.85 5.67 -22.38
C PRO A 96 -4.65 6.84 -22.97
N ALA A 97 -4.00 7.67 -23.78
CA ALA A 97 -4.59 8.90 -24.32
C ALA A 97 -5.81 8.62 -25.21
N GLU A 98 -5.85 7.47 -25.86
CA GLU A 98 -6.96 7.02 -26.72
C GLU A 98 -8.28 6.92 -25.93
N LYS A 99 -8.21 6.70 -24.62
CA LYS A 99 -9.38 6.58 -23.74
C LYS A 99 -9.92 7.92 -23.24
N ILE A 100 -9.26 9.04 -23.54
CA ILE A 100 -9.68 10.36 -23.03
C ILE A 100 -11.07 10.78 -23.53
N ASN A 101 -11.42 10.42 -24.77
CA ASN A 101 -12.74 10.72 -25.33
C ASN A 101 -13.85 9.91 -24.64
N GLU A 102 -13.57 8.66 -24.24
CA GLU A 102 -14.52 7.82 -23.50
C GLU A 102 -14.79 8.41 -22.12
N ILE A 103 -13.74 8.86 -21.41
CA ILE A 103 -13.87 9.48 -20.08
C ILE A 103 -14.65 10.79 -20.15
N ARG A 104 -14.34 11.64 -21.14
CA ARG A 104 -15.00 12.94 -21.29
C ARG A 104 -16.49 12.81 -21.58
N ASN A 105 -16.87 11.83 -22.39
CA ASN A 105 -18.25 11.65 -22.82
C ASN A 105 -19.10 10.84 -21.82
N ASP A 106 -18.49 10.22 -20.81
CA ASP A 106 -19.21 9.42 -19.82
C ASP A 106 -19.58 10.27 -18.59
N CYS A 107 -20.89 10.48 -18.42
CA CYS A 107 -21.49 11.30 -17.36
C CYS A 107 -21.09 10.86 -15.94
N ARG A 108 -20.66 9.60 -15.74
CA ARG A 108 -20.21 9.11 -14.44
C ARG A 108 -18.95 9.80 -13.93
N PHE A 109 -18.14 10.37 -14.83
CA PHE A 109 -16.89 11.05 -14.48
C PHE A 109 -17.04 12.57 -14.35
N TRP A 110 -18.26 13.11 -14.44
CA TRP A 110 -18.50 14.56 -14.39
C TRP A 110 -18.65 15.13 -12.97
N VAL A 111 -18.66 14.26 -11.95
CA VAL A 111 -18.93 14.62 -10.54
C VAL A 111 -17.67 14.48 -9.66
N LEU A 112 -16.48 14.42 -10.27
CA LEU A 112 -15.19 14.40 -9.57
C LEU A 112 -14.60 15.81 -9.42
#